data_AF-A0AAR5P4H2-F1
#
_entry.id   AF-A0AAR5P4H2-F1
#
_cell.length_a   1.000
_cell.length_b   1.000
_cell.length_c   1.000
_cell.angle_alpha   90.00
_cell.angle_beta   90.00
_cell.angle_gamma   90.00
#
_symmetry.space_group_name_H-M   'P 1'
#
loop_
_entity.id
_entity.type
_entity.pdbx_description
1 polymer ?
#
loop_
_entity_poly.entity_id
_entity_poly.type
_entity_poly.pdbx_seq_one_letter_code
_entity_poly.pdbx_strand_id
1 'polypeptide(L)'
;WQVADLKEFEEFSDYFPDLEAHPLYQAALRQLENGGIPCRTLRTEVVKCGCDGEYLAKLHCLRLAFQLLLRDPVHYIWFADAGRQILADLMLHADKDPKDFLIGYEEILQYIQDPKQWRDMEEELSTRGVKALTFYDVVLDYILMDAFEDLESPPSSVMAVIQNRWLSKGFKETALTTAVWSVLKAKRRRLRFPNGFMAHFYTLSEQLSPLLAWGFLGSDESLRDTCVYFKEQFMGFLADIFSFQKCRFVTVEDLAADVLTNLRIRVRNICQRLCVPT
;
A
#
# COMPACT_ATOMS: atom_id res chain seq x y z
N TRP A 1 -28.18 -7.72 -13.73
CA TRP A 1 -28.82 -6.47 -13.28
C TRP A 1 -29.78 -6.81 -12.17
N GLN A 2 -29.27 -6.88 -10.95
CA GLN A 2 -30.11 -6.92 -9.76
C GLN A 2 -30.36 -5.47 -9.37
N VAL A 3 -31.63 -5.09 -9.35
CA VAL A 3 -32.09 -3.81 -8.81
C VAL A 3 -31.69 -3.83 -7.34
N ALA A 4 -30.86 -2.88 -6.90
CA ALA A 4 -30.57 -2.71 -5.47
C ALA A 4 -31.90 -2.47 -4.74
N ASP A 5 -32.14 -3.27 -3.70
CA ASP A 5 -33.42 -3.30 -2.99
C ASP A 5 -33.53 -2.02 -2.14
N LEU A 6 -34.66 -1.32 -2.21
CA LEU A 6 -34.92 -0.08 -1.45
C LEU A 6 -34.75 -0.28 0.06
N LYS A 7 -34.87 -1.53 0.53
CA LYS A 7 -34.59 -1.94 1.91
C LYS A 7 -33.12 -1.79 2.33
N GLU A 8 -32.16 -2.04 1.43
CA GLU A 8 -30.74 -1.87 1.77
C GLU A 8 -30.39 -0.40 2.02
N PHE A 9 -31.12 0.53 1.37
CA PHE A 9 -30.94 1.97 1.55
C PHE A 9 -31.55 2.49 2.86
N GLU A 10 -32.73 1.97 3.25
CA GLU A 10 -33.32 2.26 4.55
C GLU A 10 -32.46 1.70 5.70
N GLU A 11 -31.93 0.47 5.54
CA GLU A 11 -30.98 -0.09 6.49
C GLU A 11 -29.67 0.72 6.54
N PHE A 12 -29.16 1.25 5.43
CA PHE A 12 -27.97 2.11 5.40
C PHE A 12 -28.14 3.46 6.11
N SER A 13 -29.31 4.07 5.93
CA SER A 13 -29.70 5.34 6.57
C SER A 13 -29.73 5.22 8.09
N ASP A 14 -30.22 4.09 8.60
CA ASP A 14 -30.38 3.85 10.04
C ASP A 14 -29.04 3.64 10.77
N TYR A 15 -27.96 3.25 10.09
CA TYR A 15 -26.62 3.09 10.69
C TYR A 15 -25.81 4.39 10.76
N PHE A 16 -26.14 5.42 9.97
CA PHE A 16 -25.35 6.64 9.84
C PHE A 16 -26.25 7.89 9.91
N PRO A 17 -26.74 8.27 11.10
CA PRO A 17 -27.69 9.38 11.29
C PRO A 17 -27.15 10.77 10.89
N ASP A 18 -25.88 10.87 10.48
CA ASP A 18 -25.21 12.12 10.10
C ASP A 18 -24.77 12.11 8.61
N LEU A 19 -25.41 11.30 7.76
CA LEU A 19 -25.08 11.21 6.33
C LEU A 19 -25.13 12.60 5.65
N GLU A 20 -26.01 13.49 6.11
CA GLU A 20 -26.13 14.89 5.65
C GLU A 20 -24.87 15.72 5.92
N ALA A 21 -24.08 15.37 6.94
CA ALA A 21 -22.81 16.02 7.24
C ALA A 21 -21.68 15.63 6.27
N HIS A 22 -21.90 14.71 5.33
CA HIS A 22 -20.86 14.19 4.42
C HIS A 22 -21.23 14.28 2.93
N PRO A 23 -21.40 15.50 2.37
CA PRO A 23 -21.84 15.69 0.98
C PRO A 23 -20.90 15.06 -0.07
N LEU A 24 -19.59 15.03 0.14
CA LEU A 24 -18.66 14.34 -0.77
C LEU A 24 -18.95 12.83 -0.82
N TYR A 25 -19.17 12.21 0.34
CA TYR A 25 -19.52 10.79 0.41
C TYR A 25 -20.88 10.50 -0.22
N GLN A 26 -21.88 11.36 -0.01
CA GLN A 26 -23.18 11.23 -0.68
C GLN A 26 -23.06 11.31 -2.20
N ALA A 27 -22.24 12.21 -2.73
CA ALA A 27 -21.97 12.29 -4.17
C ALA A 27 -21.34 11.00 -4.69
N ALA A 28 -20.41 10.39 -3.93
CA ALA A 28 -19.80 9.12 -4.27
C ALA A 28 -20.81 7.94 -4.23
N LEU A 29 -21.75 7.93 -3.27
CA LEU A 29 -22.83 6.93 -3.25
C LEU A 29 -23.72 7.04 -4.49
N ARG A 30 -24.11 8.26 -4.89
CA ARG A 30 -24.86 8.46 -6.14
C ARG A 30 -24.07 8.01 -7.37
N GLN A 31 -22.75 8.18 -7.37
CA GLN A 31 -21.92 7.64 -8.45
C GLN A 31 -21.90 6.10 -8.45
N LEU A 32 -21.81 5.48 -7.27
CA LEU A 32 -21.87 4.04 -7.12
C LEU A 32 -23.17 3.47 -7.70
N GLU A 33 -24.31 4.09 -7.41
CA GLU A 33 -25.63 3.69 -7.91
C GLU A 33 -25.74 3.84 -9.45
N ASN A 34 -25.24 4.95 -9.99
CA ASN A 34 -25.44 5.30 -11.40
C ASN A 34 -24.44 4.65 -12.37
N GLY A 35 -23.23 4.31 -11.90
CA GLY A 35 -22.16 3.83 -12.78
C GLY A 35 -21.19 2.84 -12.14
N GLY A 36 -21.38 2.50 -10.86
CA GLY A 36 -20.44 1.70 -10.10
C GLY A 36 -19.15 2.45 -9.78
N ILE A 37 -18.33 1.86 -8.92
CA ILE A 37 -16.98 2.33 -8.64
C ILE A 37 -16.06 1.11 -8.77
N PRO A 38 -15.17 1.07 -9.78
CA PRO A 38 -14.31 -0.09 -9.97
C PRO A 38 -13.24 -0.14 -8.88
N CYS A 39 -13.02 -1.32 -8.33
CA CYS A 39 -11.89 -1.62 -7.46
C CYS A 39 -11.22 -2.91 -7.92
N ARG A 40 -9.98 -3.12 -7.47
CA ARG A 40 -9.24 -4.35 -7.74
C ARG A 40 -9.75 -5.48 -6.84
N THR A 41 -9.79 -5.22 -5.53
CA THR A 41 -10.25 -6.12 -4.49
C THR A 41 -11.09 -5.33 -3.47
N LEU A 42 -12.12 -5.97 -2.91
CA LEU A 42 -12.87 -5.40 -1.80
C LEU A 42 -12.03 -5.54 -0.52
N ARG A 43 -11.71 -4.40 0.10
CA ARG A 43 -10.91 -4.32 1.34
C ARG A 43 -11.79 -3.96 2.54
N THR A 44 -13.10 -4.18 2.43
CA THR A 44 -14.15 -3.74 3.36
C THR A 44 -13.81 -4.03 4.82
N GLU A 45 -13.47 -5.28 5.13
CA GLU A 45 -13.10 -5.70 6.50
C GLU A 45 -11.77 -5.08 6.96
N VAL A 46 -10.77 -5.05 6.07
CA VAL A 46 -9.41 -4.53 6.37
C VAL A 46 -9.47 -3.06 6.80
N VAL A 47 -10.28 -2.26 6.11
CA VAL A 47 -10.44 -0.82 6.40
C VAL A 47 -11.63 -0.52 7.32
N LYS A 48 -12.28 -1.56 7.86
CA LYS A 48 -13.36 -1.48 8.86
C LYS A 48 -14.59 -0.70 8.36
N CYS A 49 -14.94 -0.83 7.09
CA CYS A 49 -16.22 -0.37 6.58
C CYS A 49 -17.33 -1.36 6.96
N GLY A 50 -18.55 -0.88 7.16
CA GLY A 50 -19.70 -1.70 7.52
C GLY A 50 -20.20 -2.59 6.38
N CYS A 51 -19.94 -2.21 5.12
CA CYS A 51 -20.22 -3.02 3.94
C CYS A 51 -19.48 -2.52 2.69
N ASP A 52 -19.61 -3.25 1.59
CA ASP A 52 -18.91 -2.97 0.33
C ASP A 52 -19.32 -1.63 -0.30
N GLY A 53 -20.58 -1.22 -0.15
CA GLY A 53 -21.05 0.07 -0.67
C GLY A 53 -20.35 1.25 0.01
N GLU A 54 -20.18 1.18 1.32
CA GLU A 54 -19.44 2.18 2.09
C GLU A 54 -17.97 2.23 1.68
N TYR A 55 -17.34 1.06 1.57
CA TYR A 55 -15.96 0.94 1.11
C TYR A 55 -15.76 1.59 -0.26
N LEU A 56 -16.61 1.26 -1.25
CA LEU A 56 -16.48 1.75 -2.61
C LEU A 56 -16.68 3.27 -2.69
N ALA A 57 -17.68 3.82 -2.00
CA ALA A 57 -17.92 5.26 -1.99
C ALA A 57 -16.76 6.01 -1.29
N LYS A 58 -16.25 5.52 -0.16
CA LYS A 58 -15.08 6.12 0.52
C LYS A 58 -13.81 6.00 -0.31
N LEU A 59 -13.60 4.87 -0.99
CA LEU A 59 -12.48 4.66 -1.91
C LEU A 59 -12.48 5.73 -3.02
N HIS A 60 -13.64 6.01 -3.62
CA HIS A 60 -13.74 7.07 -4.63
C HIS A 60 -13.36 8.44 -4.06
N CYS A 61 -13.86 8.79 -2.87
CA CYS A 61 -13.50 10.04 -2.20
C CYS A 61 -11.99 10.14 -1.93
N LEU A 62 -11.38 9.04 -1.45
CA LEU A 62 -9.95 8.98 -1.16
C LEU A 62 -9.09 9.10 -2.42
N ARG A 63 -9.51 8.51 -3.54
CA ARG A 63 -8.84 8.71 -4.84
C ARG A 63 -8.78 10.18 -5.22
N LEU A 64 -9.90 10.91 -5.07
CA LEU A 64 -9.94 12.35 -5.32
C LEU A 64 -9.02 13.13 -4.36
N ALA A 65 -9.03 12.78 -3.07
CA ALA A 65 -8.19 13.42 -2.06
C ALA A 65 -6.69 13.23 -2.35
N PHE A 66 -6.26 12.00 -2.67
CA PHE A 66 -4.86 11.73 -3.06
C PHE A 66 -4.48 12.44 -4.35
N GLN A 67 -5.37 12.51 -5.34
CA GLN A 67 -5.12 13.25 -6.58
C GLN A 67 -4.93 14.74 -6.30
N LEU A 68 -5.74 15.33 -5.41
CA LEU A 68 -5.56 16.72 -4.99
C LEU A 68 -4.22 16.94 -4.27
N LEU A 69 -3.89 16.08 -3.30
CA LEU A 69 -2.64 16.16 -2.55
C LEU A 69 -1.42 16.08 -3.45
N LEU A 70 -1.37 15.10 -4.35
CA LEU A 70 -0.19 14.82 -5.17
C LEU A 70 -0.05 15.75 -6.37
N ARG A 71 -1.06 16.59 -6.65
CA ARG A 71 -0.94 17.69 -7.62
C ARG A 71 -0.11 18.85 -7.06
N ASP A 72 -0.06 19.02 -5.74
CA ASP A 72 0.80 20.01 -5.10
C ASP A 72 2.25 19.50 -5.05
N PRO A 73 3.21 20.21 -5.68
CA PRO A 73 4.62 19.79 -5.69
C PRO A 73 5.22 19.64 -4.30
N VAL A 74 4.81 20.46 -3.33
CA VAL A 74 5.33 20.42 -1.96
C VAL A 74 4.89 19.13 -1.27
N HIS A 75 3.61 18.75 -1.43
CA HIS A 75 3.11 17.49 -0.90
C HIS A 75 3.72 16.30 -1.64
N TYR A 76 3.80 16.35 -2.98
CA TYR A 76 4.42 15.28 -3.76
C TYR A 76 5.86 14.97 -3.30
N ILE A 77 6.70 16.00 -3.18
CA ILE A 77 8.09 15.84 -2.73
C ILE A 77 8.12 15.24 -1.32
N TRP A 78 7.28 15.74 -0.42
CA TRP A 78 7.21 15.20 0.94
C TRP A 78 6.80 13.72 0.97
N PHE A 79 5.84 13.30 0.15
CA PHE A 79 5.42 11.89 0.04
C PHE A 79 6.57 11.00 -0.45
N ALA A 80 7.25 11.43 -1.51
CA ALA A 80 8.40 10.71 -2.08
C ALA A 80 9.55 10.60 -1.06
N ASP A 81 9.85 11.69 -0.37
CA ASP A 81 10.91 11.74 0.63
C ASP A 81 10.59 10.90 1.87
N ALA A 82 9.34 10.96 2.36
CA ALA A 82 8.90 10.15 3.50
C ALA A 82 8.97 8.65 3.20
N GLY A 83 8.51 8.24 2.01
CA GLY A 83 8.60 6.84 1.57
C GLY A 83 10.05 6.37 1.46
N ARG A 84 10.91 7.18 0.82
CA ARG A 84 12.35 6.89 0.69
C ARG A 84 13.03 6.75 2.05
N GLN A 85 12.78 7.69 2.96
CA GLN A 85 13.37 7.71 4.31
C GLN A 85 12.96 6.48 5.11
N ILE A 86 11.65 6.17 5.19
CA ILE A 86 11.15 5.03 5.96
C ILE A 86 11.79 3.72 5.49
N LEU A 87 11.82 3.50 4.17
CA LEU A 87 12.33 2.25 3.61
C LEU A 87 13.86 2.15 3.73
N ALA A 88 14.59 3.25 3.55
CA ALA A 88 16.04 3.28 3.76
C ALA A 88 16.41 3.06 5.23
N ASP A 89 15.70 3.69 6.16
CA ASP A 89 15.92 3.51 7.60
C ASP A 89 15.59 2.09 8.05
N LEU A 90 14.55 1.47 7.47
CA LEU A 90 14.24 0.07 7.72
C LEU A 90 15.36 -0.86 7.23
N MET A 91 15.99 -0.55 6.09
CA MET A 91 17.18 -1.27 5.60
C MET A 91 18.37 -1.13 6.53
N LEU A 92 18.67 0.09 6.98
CA LEU A 92 19.75 0.36 7.93
C LEU A 92 19.52 -0.35 9.27
N HIS A 93 18.27 -0.36 9.76
CA HIS A 93 17.88 -1.08 10.96
C HIS A 93 18.08 -2.60 10.85
N ALA A 94 18.06 -3.14 9.62
CA ALA A 94 18.34 -4.55 9.33
C ALA A 94 19.81 -4.81 8.93
N ASP A 95 20.72 -3.88 9.22
CA ASP A 95 22.14 -3.92 8.83
C ASP A 95 22.35 -4.12 7.32
N LYS A 96 21.47 -3.54 6.48
CA LYS A 96 21.58 -3.57 5.01
C LYS A 96 22.00 -2.20 4.47
N ASP A 97 22.87 -2.22 3.46
CA ASP A 97 23.25 -1.01 2.71
C ASP A 97 22.08 -0.55 1.82
N PRO A 98 21.53 0.67 2.01
CA PRO A 98 20.40 1.16 1.24
C PRO A 98 20.81 1.70 -0.15
N LYS A 99 22.10 1.72 -0.52
CA LYS A 99 22.59 2.38 -1.74
C LYS A 99 21.84 1.97 -3.02
N ASP A 100 21.74 0.66 -3.29
CA ASP A 100 21.09 0.18 -4.51
C ASP A 100 19.58 0.43 -4.49
N PHE A 101 18.96 0.38 -3.31
CA PHE A 101 17.57 0.78 -3.12
C PHE A 101 17.37 2.27 -3.44
N LEU A 102 18.22 3.15 -2.93
CA LEU A 102 18.12 4.60 -3.15
C LEU A 102 18.26 4.97 -4.62
N ILE A 103 19.18 4.32 -5.35
CA ILE A 103 19.33 4.50 -6.80
C ILE A 103 18.05 4.07 -7.52
N GLY A 104 17.56 2.85 -7.26
CA GLY A 104 16.34 2.35 -7.88
C GLY A 104 15.09 3.18 -7.51
N TYR A 105 15.07 3.78 -6.33
CA TYR A 105 13.94 4.60 -5.87
C TYR A 105 13.88 5.91 -6.65
N GLU A 106 15.02 6.53 -6.89
CA GLU A 106 15.11 7.72 -7.73
C GLU A 106 14.73 7.41 -9.19
N GLU A 107 15.19 6.28 -9.72
CA GLU A 107 14.85 5.84 -11.08
C GLU A 107 13.34 5.62 -11.27
N ILE A 108 12.65 5.00 -10.30
CA ILE A 108 11.20 4.82 -10.41
C ILE A 108 10.44 6.14 -10.29
N LEU A 109 10.92 7.08 -9.46
CA LEU A 109 10.32 8.42 -9.35
C LEU A 109 10.45 9.19 -10.67
N GLN A 110 11.61 9.12 -11.31
CA GLN A 110 11.82 9.72 -12.63
C GLN A 110 10.93 9.07 -13.70
N TYR A 111 10.78 7.75 -13.66
CA TYR A 111 9.91 7.00 -14.58
C TYR A 111 8.44 7.44 -14.47
N ILE A 112 7.88 7.51 -13.25
CA ILE A 112 6.46 7.86 -13.06
C ILE A 112 6.15 9.32 -13.38
N GLN A 113 7.17 10.20 -13.35
CA GLN A 113 7.02 11.61 -13.69
C GLN A 113 7.01 11.87 -15.20
N ASP A 114 7.47 10.94 -16.04
CA ASP A 114 7.46 11.09 -17.50
C ASP A 114 6.10 10.64 -18.07
N PRO A 115 5.25 11.56 -18.59
CA PRO A 115 3.93 11.21 -19.10
C PRO A 115 3.97 10.26 -20.30
N LYS A 116 5.10 10.15 -20.99
CA LYS A 116 5.27 9.21 -22.11
C LYS A 116 5.20 7.75 -21.64
N GLN A 117 5.52 7.49 -20.38
CA GLN A 117 5.56 6.15 -19.81
C GLN A 117 4.19 5.68 -19.27
N TRP A 118 3.24 6.60 -19.13
CA TRP A 118 1.96 6.32 -18.46
C TRP A 118 1.11 5.28 -19.18
N ARG A 119 1.17 5.25 -20.51
CA ARG A 119 0.46 4.24 -21.30
C ARG A 119 0.95 2.83 -21.00
N ASP A 120 2.27 2.64 -21.00
CA ASP A 120 2.88 1.33 -20.73
C ASP A 120 2.62 0.91 -19.28
N MET A 121 2.73 1.87 -18.34
CA MET A 121 2.38 1.66 -16.93
C MET A 121 0.91 1.25 -16.73
N GLU A 122 -0.04 1.93 -17.40
CA GLU A 122 -1.46 1.58 -17.36
C GLU A 122 -1.70 0.16 -17.86
N GLU A 123 -1.08 -0.18 -18.99
CA GLU A 123 -1.21 -1.50 -19.59
C GLU A 123 -0.65 -2.58 -18.63
N GLU A 124 0.52 -2.39 -18.04
CA GLU A 124 1.09 -3.35 -17.07
C GLU A 124 0.24 -3.52 -15.81
N LEU A 125 -0.26 -2.42 -15.25
CA LEU A 125 -1.01 -2.45 -13.99
C LEU A 125 -2.43 -2.99 -14.20
N SER A 126 -3.04 -2.71 -15.35
CA SER A 126 -4.36 -3.25 -15.70
C SER A 126 -4.36 -4.78 -15.77
N THR A 127 -3.29 -5.43 -16.28
CA THR A 127 -3.18 -6.89 -16.28
C THR A 127 -3.07 -7.49 -14.87
N ARG A 128 -2.83 -6.66 -13.85
CA ARG A 128 -2.77 -7.02 -12.42
C ARG A 128 -4.02 -6.62 -11.66
N GLY A 129 -5.06 -6.18 -12.39
CA GLY A 129 -6.36 -5.83 -11.84
C GLY A 129 -6.45 -4.40 -11.29
N VAL A 130 -5.38 -3.60 -11.37
CA VAL A 130 -5.42 -2.18 -10.97
C VAL A 130 -6.39 -1.44 -11.88
N LYS A 131 -7.41 -0.81 -11.28
CA LYS A 131 -8.52 -0.18 -12.01
C LYS A 131 -8.35 1.31 -12.25
N ALA A 132 -7.47 1.96 -11.48
CA ALA A 132 -7.15 3.37 -11.61
C ALA A 132 -5.69 3.60 -11.23
N LEU A 133 -4.99 4.50 -11.93
CA LEU A 133 -3.60 4.85 -11.62
C LEU A 133 -3.53 5.94 -10.55
N THR A 134 -4.09 5.63 -9.37
CA THR A 134 -3.99 6.51 -8.21
C THR A 134 -2.96 5.99 -7.21
N PHE A 135 -2.49 6.86 -6.32
CA PHE A 135 -1.60 6.45 -5.24
C PHE A 135 -2.21 5.36 -4.35
N TYR A 136 -3.52 5.44 -4.08
CA TYR A 136 -4.20 4.41 -3.32
C TYR A 136 -4.13 3.06 -4.04
N ASP A 137 -4.57 3.02 -5.30
CA ASP A 137 -4.68 1.77 -6.07
C ASP A 137 -3.33 1.10 -6.32
N VAL A 138 -2.30 1.90 -6.64
CA VAL A 138 -0.98 1.37 -7.00
C VAL A 138 -0.14 1.11 -5.75
N VAL A 139 0.01 2.10 -4.87
CA VAL A 139 0.95 2.02 -3.75
C VAL A 139 0.31 1.33 -2.54
N LEU A 140 -0.87 1.77 -2.13
CA LEU A 140 -1.49 1.27 -0.90
C LEU A 140 -2.11 -0.11 -1.11
N ASP A 141 -2.93 -0.29 -2.16
CA ASP A 141 -3.61 -1.57 -2.44
C ASP A 141 -2.70 -2.56 -3.15
N TYR A 142 -2.27 -2.26 -4.37
CA TYR A 142 -1.52 -3.24 -5.15
C TYR A 142 -0.14 -3.58 -4.59
N ILE A 143 0.63 -2.60 -4.10
CA ILE A 143 1.99 -2.88 -3.62
C ILE A 143 2.00 -3.28 -2.14
N LEU A 144 1.51 -2.42 -1.26
CA LEU A 144 1.70 -2.61 0.19
C LEU A 144 0.74 -3.65 0.78
N MET A 145 -0.56 -3.60 0.45
CA MET A 145 -1.49 -4.62 0.96
C MET A 145 -1.16 -6.01 0.45
N ASP A 146 -0.94 -6.20 -0.85
CA ASP A 146 -0.52 -7.51 -1.39
C ASP A 146 0.77 -8.02 -0.73
N ALA A 147 1.76 -7.15 -0.54
CA ALA A 147 3.01 -7.56 0.10
C ALA A 147 2.77 -8.10 1.52
N PHE A 148 1.89 -7.47 2.30
CA PHE A 148 1.56 -7.96 3.64
C PHE A 148 0.73 -9.24 3.64
N GLU A 149 -0.16 -9.43 2.68
CA GLU A 149 -0.94 -10.68 2.52
C GLU A 149 -0.03 -11.85 2.12
N ASP A 150 0.88 -11.63 1.16
CA ASP A 150 1.88 -12.61 0.74
C ASP A 150 2.78 -13.05 1.91
N LEU A 151 3.06 -12.13 2.84
CA LEU A 151 3.88 -12.40 4.04
C LEU A 151 3.11 -13.14 5.15
N GLU A 152 1.80 -13.00 5.23
CA GLU A 152 0.95 -13.76 6.19
C GLU A 152 0.76 -15.21 5.77
N SER A 153 0.80 -15.49 4.46
CA SER A 153 0.58 -16.83 3.89
C SER A 153 1.79 -17.33 3.08
N PRO A 154 3.00 -17.45 3.69
CA PRO A 154 4.19 -17.84 2.97
C PRO A 154 4.12 -19.30 2.44
N PRO A 155 4.76 -19.61 1.30
CA PRO A 155 4.79 -20.97 0.76
C PRO A 155 5.38 -21.99 1.76
N SER A 156 4.84 -23.21 1.78
CA SER A 156 5.29 -24.28 2.69
C SER A 156 6.79 -24.60 2.55
N SER A 157 7.34 -24.48 1.35
CA SER A 157 8.78 -24.64 1.10
C SER A 157 9.63 -23.59 1.80
N VAL A 158 9.15 -22.34 1.90
CA VAL A 158 9.82 -21.27 2.65
C VAL A 158 9.75 -21.57 4.15
N MET A 159 8.56 -21.95 4.63
CA MET A 159 8.36 -22.30 6.04
C MET A 159 9.24 -23.46 6.49
N ALA A 160 9.42 -24.49 5.65
CA ALA A 160 10.26 -25.64 5.96
C ALA A 160 11.73 -25.25 6.19
N VAL A 161 12.28 -24.30 5.43
CA VAL A 161 13.66 -23.80 5.62
C VAL A 161 13.77 -22.96 6.88
N ILE A 162 12.82 -22.05 7.10
CA ILE A 162 12.82 -21.10 8.22
C ILE A 162 12.66 -21.83 9.56
N GLN A 163 11.78 -22.84 9.62
CA GLN A 163 11.51 -23.61 10.84
C GLN A 163 12.56 -24.68 11.13
N ASN A 164 13.48 -24.97 10.20
CA ASN A 164 14.48 -26.00 10.40
C ASN A 164 15.50 -25.59 11.49
N ARG A 165 15.47 -26.27 12.63
CA ARG A 165 16.33 -25.97 13.79
C ARG A 165 17.81 -26.27 13.56
N TRP A 166 18.14 -27.06 12.55
CA TRP A 166 19.52 -27.46 12.25
C TRP A 166 20.24 -26.48 11.32
N LEU A 167 19.52 -25.53 10.72
CA LEU A 167 20.09 -24.51 9.84
C LEU A 167 20.44 -23.24 10.63
N SER A 168 21.60 -22.67 10.34
CA SER A 168 22.04 -21.40 10.93
C SER A 168 21.16 -20.23 10.46
N LYS A 169 21.11 -19.15 11.24
CA LYS A 169 20.35 -17.93 10.88
C LYS A 169 20.79 -17.38 9.52
N GLY A 170 22.09 -17.19 9.32
CA GLY A 170 22.64 -16.69 8.05
C GLY A 170 22.35 -17.59 6.84
N PHE A 171 22.31 -18.91 7.04
CA PHE A 171 21.90 -19.82 5.96
C PHE A 171 20.43 -19.64 5.58
N LYS A 172 19.53 -19.55 6.57
CA LYS A 172 18.09 -19.34 6.33
C LYS A 172 17.84 -18.02 5.61
N GLU A 173 18.50 -16.96 6.03
CA GLU A 173 18.39 -15.63 5.42
C GLU A 173 18.90 -15.65 3.97
N THR A 174 20.04 -16.30 3.72
CA THR A 174 20.60 -16.45 2.37
C THR A 174 19.68 -17.27 1.46
N ALA A 175 19.11 -18.36 1.98
CA ALA A 175 18.19 -19.21 1.23
C ALA A 175 16.90 -18.45 0.86
N LEU A 176 16.35 -17.67 1.80
CA LEU A 176 15.19 -16.81 1.58
C LEU A 176 15.48 -15.75 0.51
N THR A 177 16.61 -15.06 0.63
CA THR A 177 17.07 -14.07 -0.34
C THR A 177 17.19 -14.69 -1.73
N THR A 178 17.83 -15.86 -1.83
CA THR A 178 18.01 -16.58 -3.11
C THR A 178 16.67 -16.99 -3.73
N ALA A 179 15.71 -17.43 -2.91
CA ALA A 179 14.38 -17.80 -3.37
C ALA A 179 13.63 -16.59 -3.96
N VAL A 180 13.63 -15.46 -3.23
CA VAL A 180 13.01 -14.21 -3.69
C VAL A 180 13.65 -13.74 -5.00
N TRP A 181 14.99 -13.72 -5.08
CA TRP A 181 15.72 -13.35 -6.28
C TRP A 181 15.39 -14.24 -7.49
N SER A 182 15.28 -15.56 -7.29
CA SER A 182 14.90 -16.50 -8.35
C SER A 182 13.51 -16.18 -8.91
N VAL A 183 12.54 -15.88 -8.05
CA VAL A 183 11.18 -15.50 -8.43
C VAL A 183 11.17 -14.17 -9.19
N LEU A 184 11.83 -13.15 -8.67
CA LEU A 184 11.89 -11.82 -9.32
C LEU A 184 12.58 -11.89 -10.68
N LYS A 185 13.69 -12.64 -10.79
CA LYS A 185 14.36 -12.88 -12.07
C LYS A 185 13.46 -13.60 -13.08
N ALA A 186 12.68 -14.57 -12.65
CA ALA A 186 11.72 -15.26 -13.50
C ALA A 186 10.58 -14.33 -13.96
N LYS A 187 10.04 -13.49 -13.06
CA LYS A 187 9.02 -12.48 -13.39
C LYS A 187 9.57 -11.44 -14.37
N ARG A 188 10.79 -10.93 -14.16
CA ARG A 188 11.45 -9.93 -15.02
C ARG A 188 11.60 -10.42 -16.47
N ARG A 189 11.94 -11.69 -16.67
CA ARG A 189 12.04 -12.31 -18.02
C ARG A 189 10.72 -12.37 -18.80
N ARG A 190 9.58 -12.26 -18.10
CA ARG A 190 8.24 -12.32 -18.68
C ARG A 190 7.58 -10.96 -18.80
N LEU A 191 8.30 -9.88 -18.47
CA LEU A 191 7.77 -8.54 -18.61
C LEU A 191 7.56 -8.20 -20.08
N ARG A 192 6.38 -7.66 -20.37
CA ARG A 192 6.07 -7.14 -21.70
C ARG A 192 6.91 -5.90 -22.02
N PHE A 193 7.12 -5.05 -21.01
CA PHE A 193 7.94 -3.84 -21.12
C PHE A 193 9.20 -4.03 -20.27
N PRO A 194 10.37 -4.31 -20.89
CA PRO A 194 11.60 -4.62 -20.16
C PRO A 194 12.10 -3.48 -19.26
N ASN A 195 11.72 -2.24 -19.57
CA ASN A 195 12.02 -1.02 -18.79
C ASN A 195 10.72 -0.36 -18.30
N GLY A 196 9.63 -1.12 -18.16
CA GLY A 196 8.35 -0.60 -17.68
C GLY A 196 8.34 -0.39 -16.17
N PHE A 197 7.19 0.06 -15.65
CA PHE A 197 6.96 0.27 -14.22
C PHE A 197 7.35 -0.97 -13.40
N MET A 198 7.01 -2.16 -13.88
CA MET A 198 7.29 -3.41 -13.17
C MET A 198 8.78 -3.76 -13.13
N ALA A 199 9.55 -3.35 -14.13
CA ALA A 199 11.00 -3.56 -14.12
C ALA A 199 11.65 -2.74 -12.99
N HIS A 200 11.28 -1.46 -12.89
CA HIS A 200 11.70 -0.56 -11.81
C HIS A 200 11.20 -1.06 -10.44
N PHE A 201 9.95 -1.48 -10.34
CA PHE A 201 9.39 -2.04 -9.10
C PHE A 201 10.12 -3.32 -8.65
N TYR A 202 10.51 -4.19 -9.58
CA TYR A 202 11.30 -5.39 -9.25
C TYR A 202 12.71 -5.05 -8.79
N THR A 203 13.32 -3.96 -9.28
CA THR A 203 14.61 -3.47 -8.76
C THR A 203 14.50 -3.09 -7.28
N LEU A 204 13.42 -2.41 -6.88
CA LEU A 204 13.16 -2.12 -5.46
C LEU A 204 12.88 -3.38 -4.64
N SER A 205 12.07 -4.28 -5.22
CA SER A 205 11.68 -5.54 -4.58
C SER A 205 12.86 -6.47 -4.32
N GLU A 206 13.90 -6.45 -5.17
CA GLU A 206 15.14 -7.22 -4.99
C GLU A 206 15.88 -6.85 -3.69
N GLN A 207 15.70 -5.62 -3.20
CA GLN A 207 16.28 -5.13 -1.95
C GLN A 207 15.32 -5.31 -0.76
N LEU A 208 14.05 -4.93 -0.94
CA LEU A 208 13.08 -4.86 0.16
C LEU A 208 12.41 -6.20 0.47
N SER A 209 12.06 -7.00 -0.53
CA SER A 209 11.31 -8.25 -0.31
C SER A 209 12.08 -9.28 0.52
N PRO A 210 13.40 -9.50 0.31
CA PRO A 210 14.18 -10.38 1.19
C PRO A 210 14.21 -9.88 2.64
N LEU A 211 14.40 -8.56 2.83
CA LEU A 211 14.41 -7.93 4.15
C LEU A 211 13.07 -8.15 4.86
N LEU A 212 11.95 -7.81 4.21
CA LEU A 212 10.64 -7.95 4.80
C LEU A 212 10.32 -9.41 5.09
N ALA A 213 10.60 -10.33 4.16
CA ALA A 213 10.41 -11.75 4.40
C ALA A 213 11.23 -12.25 5.60
N TRP A 214 12.48 -11.81 5.74
CA TRP A 214 13.31 -12.13 6.90
C TRP A 214 12.80 -11.47 8.18
N GLY A 215 12.34 -10.23 8.12
CA GLY A 215 11.78 -9.53 9.27
C GLY A 215 10.51 -10.21 9.79
N PHE A 216 9.57 -10.58 8.93
CA PHE A 216 8.33 -11.21 9.40
C PHE A 216 8.49 -12.68 9.78
N LEU A 217 9.29 -13.45 9.04
CA LEU A 217 9.35 -14.90 9.19
C LEU A 217 10.62 -15.39 9.90
N GLY A 218 11.67 -14.56 9.93
CA GLY A 218 12.98 -14.93 10.44
C GLY A 218 13.03 -15.05 11.96
N SER A 219 14.26 -15.21 12.45
CA SER A 219 14.56 -15.47 13.86
C SER A 219 15.22 -14.28 14.57
N ASP A 220 15.16 -13.11 13.94
CA ASP A 220 15.55 -11.84 14.54
C ASP A 220 14.33 -11.19 15.16
N GLU A 221 14.29 -11.10 16.49
CA GLU A 221 13.12 -10.58 17.20
C GLU A 221 13.02 -9.06 17.10
N SER A 222 14.15 -8.36 17.12
CA SER A 222 14.18 -6.90 17.01
C SER A 222 13.65 -6.45 15.65
N LEU A 223 14.18 -7.05 14.58
CA LEU A 223 13.73 -6.76 13.22
C LEU A 223 12.26 -7.15 13.02
N ARG A 224 11.83 -8.30 13.58
CA ARG A 224 10.44 -8.74 13.51
C ARG A 224 9.49 -7.76 14.19
N ASP A 225 9.81 -7.32 15.40
CA ASP A 225 9.00 -6.36 16.13
C ASP A 225 8.91 -5.02 15.38
N THR A 226 10.00 -4.58 14.75
CA THR A 226 10.01 -3.39 13.90
C THR A 226 9.15 -3.57 12.65
N CYS A 227 9.25 -4.70 11.94
CA CYS A 227 8.43 -4.99 10.76
C CYS A 227 6.93 -5.11 11.10
N VAL A 228 6.59 -5.78 12.20
CA VAL A 228 5.20 -5.87 12.70
C VAL A 228 4.68 -4.48 13.04
N TYR A 229 5.44 -3.66 13.76
CA TYR A 229 5.05 -2.29 14.07
C TYR A 229 4.83 -1.44 12.82
N PHE A 230 5.71 -1.56 11.82
CA PHE A 230 5.55 -0.88 10.53
C PHE A 230 4.22 -1.26 9.86
N LYS A 231 3.90 -2.56 9.82
CA LYS A 231 2.62 -3.06 9.30
C LYS A 231 1.43 -2.55 10.10
N GLU A 232 1.51 -2.52 11.42
CA GLU A 232 0.44 -1.97 12.27
C GLU A 232 0.20 -0.48 12.02
N GLN A 233 1.26 0.32 11.82
CA GLN A 233 1.10 1.73 11.45
C GLN A 233 0.44 1.88 10.08
N PHE A 234 0.80 1.04 9.11
CA PHE A 234 0.17 1.04 7.79
C PHE A 234 -1.31 0.62 7.84
N MET A 235 -1.64 -0.49 8.50
CA MET A 235 -3.03 -0.94 8.63
C MET A 235 -3.86 0.07 9.44
N GLY A 236 -3.28 0.67 10.47
CA GLY A 236 -3.89 1.76 11.22
C GLY A 236 -4.15 3.00 10.36
N PHE A 237 -3.23 3.35 9.47
CA PHE A 237 -3.43 4.44 8.50
C PHE A 237 -4.63 4.18 7.60
N LEU A 238 -4.72 2.98 7.01
CA LEU A 238 -5.84 2.60 6.14
C LEU A 238 -7.17 2.67 6.89
N ALA A 239 -7.24 2.12 8.09
CA ALA A 239 -8.45 2.20 8.91
C ALA A 239 -8.85 3.65 9.25
N ASP A 240 -7.87 4.52 9.55
CA ASP A 240 -8.15 5.92 9.90
C ASP A 240 -8.67 6.72 8.69
N ILE A 241 -8.08 6.56 7.50
CA ILE A 241 -8.51 7.33 6.33
C ILE A 241 -9.90 6.93 5.81
N PHE A 242 -10.37 5.73 6.15
CA PHE A 242 -11.75 5.29 5.89
C PHE A 242 -12.72 5.61 7.03
N SER A 243 -12.28 6.16 8.16
CA SER A 243 -13.16 6.39 9.31
C SER A 243 -13.84 7.76 9.27
N PHE A 244 -15.17 7.81 9.41
CA PHE A 244 -15.92 9.07 9.58
C PHE A 244 -15.52 9.82 10.86
N GLN A 245 -14.97 9.13 11.87
CA GLN A 245 -14.51 9.76 13.10
C GLN A 245 -13.15 10.46 12.95
N LYS A 246 -12.40 10.11 11.90
CA LYS A 246 -11.02 10.57 11.68
C LYS A 246 -10.88 11.46 10.46
N CYS A 247 -11.80 11.34 9.51
CA CYS A 247 -11.78 12.05 8.25
C CYS A 247 -13.16 12.65 7.92
N ARG A 248 -13.12 13.89 7.47
CA ARG A 248 -14.28 14.67 7.05
C ARG A 248 -14.54 14.46 5.57
N PHE A 249 -15.51 13.63 5.24
CA PHE A 249 -15.99 13.43 3.87
C PHE A 249 -16.95 14.55 3.42
N VAL A 250 -16.55 15.80 3.61
CA VAL A 250 -17.36 17.00 3.28
C VAL A 250 -16.94 17.57 1.94
N THR A 251 -15.67 17.91 1.81
CA THR A 251 -15.05 18.38 0.56
C THR A 251 -13.80 17.57 0.27
N VAL A 252 -13.29 17.63 -0.97
CA VAL A 252 -12.04 16.94 -1.32
C VAL A 252 -10.86 17.53 -0.54
N GLU A 253 -10.89 18.84 -0.31
CA GLU A 253 -9.90 19.60 0.45
C GLU A 253 -9.87 19.18 1.92
N ASP A 254 -11.04 19.06 2.57
CA ASP A 254 -11.13 18.61 3.96
C ASP A 254 -10.59 17.19 4.11
N LEU A 255 -11.02 16.27 3.23
CA LEU A 255 -10.57 14.89 3.25
C LEU A 255 -9.06 14.79 2.97
N ALA A 256 -8.54 15.55 2.03
CA ALA A 256 -7.10 15.62 1.73
C ALA A 256 -6.29 16.09 2.94
N ALA A 257 -6.75 17.13 3.64
CA ALA A 257 -6.09 17.64 4.84
C ALA A 257 -6.07 16.60 5.98
N ASP A 258 -7.18 15.89 6.17
CA ASP A 258 -7.30 14.85 7.19
C ASP A 258 -6.44 13.62 6.83
N VAL A 259 -6.42 13.19 5.57
CA VAL A 259 -5.54 12.12 5.06
C VAL A 259 -4.07 12.46 5.30
N LEU A 260 -3.65 13.68 4.95
CA LEU A 260 -2.27 14.14 5.15
C LEU A 260 -1.90 14.17 6.64
N THR A 261 -2.82 14.60 7.51
CA THR A 261 -2.62 14.62 8.96
C THR A 261 -2.41 13.20 9.50
N ASN A 262 -3.29 12.28 9.13
CA ASN A 262 -3.16 10.87 9.51
C ASN A 262 -1.84 10.28 9.00
N LEU A 263 -1.45 10.53 7.76
CA LEU A 263 -0.19 10.03 7.20
C LEU A 263 1.03 10.58 7.95
N ARG A 264 1.07 11.89 8.24
CA ARG A 264 2.17 12.52 9.01
C ARG A 264 2.34 11.90 10.39
N ILE A 265 1.24 11.58 11.07
CA ILE A 265 1.29 10.88 12.37
C ILE A 265 1.99 9.53 12.21
N ARG A 266 1.61 8.75 11.19
CA ARG A 266 2.14 7.40 10.95
C ARG A 266 3.60 7.42 10.54
N VAL A 267 4.00 8.33 9.64
CA VAL A 267 5.40 8.56 9.26
C VAL A 267 6.24 8.88 10.49
N ARG A 268 5.80 9.84 11.33
CA ARG A 268 6.51 10.20 12.56
C ARG A 268 6.68 9.01 13.51
N ASN A 269 5.61 8.24 13.72
CA ASN A 269 5.65 7.06 14.59
C ASN A 269 6.67 6.02 14.09
N ILE A 270 6.68 5.75 12.78
CA ILE A 270 7.62 4.80 12.15
C ILE A 270 9.05 5.31 12.28
N CYS A 271 9.33 6.56 11.91
CA CYS A 271 10.67 7.13 12.04
C CYS A 271 11.17 7.10 13.49
N GLN A 272 10.31 7.44 14.46
CA GLN A 272 10.67 7.34 15.89
C GLN A 272 11.04 5.92 16.31
N ARG A 273 10.31 4.91 15.82
CA ARG A 273 10.63 3.50 16.10
C ARG A 273 11.99 3.10 15.52
N LEU A 274 12.30 3.54 14.30
CA LEU A 274 13.54 3.21 13.59
C LEU A 274 14.77 3.95 14.13
N CYS A 275 14.60 5.12 14.77
CA CYS A 275 15.69 5.85 15.42
C CYS A 275 16.14 5.28 16.77
N VAL A 276 15.42 4.33 17.37
CA VAL A 276 15.82 3.72 18.65
C VAL A 276 16.99 2.76 18.38
N PRO A 277 18.16 2.95 19.03
CA PRO A 277 19.27 2.01 18.88
C PRO A 277 18.85 0.62 19.37
N THR A 278 19.10 -0.40 18.55
CA THR A 278 18.98 -1.82 18.90
C THR A 278 20.05 -2.25 19.90
#